data_AF-A0A0W8G781-F1
#
_entry.id   AF-A0A0W8G781-F1
#
_cell.length_a   1.000
_cell.length_b   1.000
_cell.length_c   1.000
_cell.angle_alpha   90.00
_cell.angle_beta   90.00
_cell.angle_gamma   90.00
#
_symmetry.space_group_name_H-M   'P 1'
#
loop_
_entity.id
_entity.type
_entity.pdbx_description
1 polymer ?
#
loop_
_entity_poly.entity_id
_entity_poly.type
_entity_poly.pdbx_seq_one_letter_code
_entity_poly.pdbx_strand_id
1 'polypeptide(L)'
;MVGKLVLALVAVALTPLVGGLLAGVDRRLTAWLQSRYGPPVLQPFYDVLKLLGKTKMVVNPWQALSAYVYLASAVTSVFIFFMQGDLLLIFFVLTIGAVFLVVGALSAPSPYSQIGGQRELLQMLAYEPLLILVFVSMAMVTGSFRITAILDHPTPLLYELPLMFLVLGYVLTIKLRKSPFDISASQHAHQEIVRGVLTEYSGPHLALLEIAHWFEVVLVLGICSLFFATSALGVVILLAVTYFLEILIDNVMARMTWRWMLRSVLTVGLILSLVNILWLYVA
;
A
#
# COMPACT_ATOMS: atom_id res chain seq x y z
N MET A 1 -23.36 -15.18 -7.05
CA MET A 1 -22.01 -15.24 -7.66
C MET A 1 -21.84 -14.24 -8.80
N VAL A 2 -22.74 -14.18 -9.80
CA VAL A 2 -22.62 -13.26 -10.94
C VAL A 2 -22.50 -11.78 -10.51
N GLY A 3 -23.31 -11.33 -9.54
CA GLY A 3 -23.23 -9.95 -9.03
C GLY A 3 -21.88 -9.58 -8.42
N LYS A 4 -21.25 -10.48 -7.63
CA LYS A 4 -19.92 -10.25 -7.05
C LYS A 4 -18.84 -10.22 -8.13
N LEU A 5 -18.97 -11.06 -9.15
CA LEU A 5 -18.03 -11.12 -10.27
C LEU A 5 -18.08 -9.84 -11.12
N VAL A 6 -19.28 -9.33 -11.41
CA VAL A 6 -19.44 -8.03 -12.09
C VAL A 6 -18.86 -6.90 -11.25
N LEU A 7 -19.16 -6.88 -9.93
CA LEU A 7 -18.60 -5.89 -9.01
C LEU A 7 -17.06 -5.92 -9.03
N ALA A 8 -16.45 -7.11 -8.97
CA ALA A 8 -15.00 -7.26 -8.96
C ALA A 8 -14.35 -6.80 -10.27
N LEU A 9 -14.95 -7.10 -11.43
CA LEU A 9 -14.46 -6.61 -12.72
C LEU A 9 -14.58 -5.10 -12.87
N VAL A 10 -15.72 -4.54 -12.44
CA VAL A 10 -15.93 -3.08 -12.43
C VAL A 10 -14.95 -2.40 -11.49
N ALA A 11 -14.73 -2.97 -10.29
CA ALA A 11 -13.79 -2.43 -9.33
C ALA A 11 -12.36 -2.41 -9.88
N VAL A 12 -11.89 -3.52 -10.48
CA VAL A 12 -10.57 -3.57 -11.12
C VAL A 12 -10.42 -2.50 -12.22
N ALA A 13 -11.47 -2.25 -13.01
CA ALA A 13 -11.43 -1.21 -14.04
C ALA A 13 -11.44 0.21 -13.45
N LEU A 14 -12.13 0.43 -12.32
CA LEU A 14 -12.22 1.73 -11.65
C LEU A 14 -11.00 2.03 -10.76
N THR A 15 -10.30 1.02 -10.25
CA THR A 15 -9.17 1.19 -9.33
C THR A 15 -8.06 2.09 -9.88
N PRO A 16 -7.59 1.97 -11.14
CA PRO A 16 -6.61 2.91 -11.70
C PRO A 16 -7.09 4.35 -11.72
N LEU A 17 -8.40 4.58 -11.94
CA LEU A 17 -9.00 5.91 -11.93
C LEU A 17 -9.03 6.48 -10.51
N VAL A 18 -9.46 5.69 -9.53
CA VAL A 18 -9.49 6.13 -8.14
C VAL A 18 -8.07 6.35 -7.61
N GLY A 19 -7.16 5.40 -7.82
CA GLY A 19 -5.78 5.51 -7.34
C GLY A 19 -4.99 6.64 -7.99
N GLY A 20 -5.17 6.87 -9.29
CA GLY A 20 -4.56 8.02 -9.97
C GLY A 20 -5.10 9.37 -9.48
N LEU A 21 -6.41 9.47 -9.17
CA LEU A 21 -7.00 10.65 -8.56
C LEU A 21 -6.48 10.87 -7.13
N LEU A 22 -6.38 9.81 -6.32
CA LEU A 22 -5.80 9.88 -4.97
C LEU A 22 -4.36 10.40 -5.01
N ALA A 23 -3.52 9.84 -5.89
CA ALA A 23 -2.15 10.33 -6.09
C ALA A 23 -2.10 11.81 -6.53
N GLY A 24 -3.09 12.27 -7.30
CA GLY A 24 -3.21 13.67 -7.69
C GLY A 24 -3.60 14.58 -6.54
N VAL A 25 -4.54 14.12 -5.71
CA VAL A 25 -4.96 14.80 -4.48
C VAL A 25 -3.79 14.90 -3.50
N ASP A 26 -3.03 13.83 -3.31
CA ASP A 26 -1.81 13.81 -2.49
C ASP A 26 -0.81 14.90 -2.90
N ARG A 27 -0.46 14.98 -4.19
CA ARG A 27 0.46 16.01 -4.69
C ARG A 27 -0.07 17.44 -4.48
N ARG A 28 -1.38 17.63 -4.59
CA ARG A 28 -2.02 18.95 -4.39
C ARG A 28 -2.08 19.34 -2.92
N LEU A 29 -2.47 18.42 -2.04
CA LEU A 29 -2.50 18.64 -0.59
C LEU A 29 -1.10 18.87 -0.02
N THR A 30 -0.12 18.07 -0.42
CA THR A 30 1.29 18.25 -0.09
C THR A 30 1.80 19.64 -0.50
N ALA A 31 1.45 20.10 -1.72
CA ALA A 31 1.83 21.44 -2.16
C ALA A 31 1.19 22.54 -1.31
N TRP A 32 -0.09 22.43 -0.97
CA TRP A 32 -0.78 23.40 -0.12
C TRP A 32 -0.20 23.47 1.29
N LEU A 33 0.14 22.32 1.89
CA LEU A 33 0.82 22.27 3.19
C LEU A 33 2.17 22.99 3.16
N GLN A 34 2.85 22.97 2.01
CA GLN A 34 4.12 23.65 1.78
C GLN A 34 3.95 25.09 1.24
N SER A 35 2.74 25.65 1.24
CA SER A 35 2.41 26.97 0.69
C SER A 35 2.79 27.15 -0.79
N ARG A 36 2.62 26.08 -1.59
CA ARG A 36 2.82 26.04 -3.05
C ARG A 36 1.51 25.71 -3.76
N TYR A 37 1.36 26.10 -5.03
CA TYR A 37 0.12 25.88 -5.78
C TYR A 37 -0.12 24.40 -6.14
N GLY A 38 0.96 23.66 -6.46
CA GLY A 38 0.89 22.24 -6.82
C GLY A 38 0.38 21.97 -8.25
N PRO A 39 0.58 20.74 -8.75
CA PRO A 39 0.09 20.32 -10.07
C PRO A 39 -1.43 20.08 -10.06
N PRO A 40 -2.08 19.99 -11.24
CA PRO A 40 -3.49 19.60 -11.32
C PRO A 40 -3.70 18.15 -10.86
N VAL A 41 -4.91 17.83 -10.38
CA VAL A 41 -5.26 16.49 -9.86
C VAL A 41 -5.10 15.39 -10.92
N LEU A 42 -5.24 15.72 -12.20
CA LEU A 42 -5.09 14.76 -13.30
C LEU A 42 -3.63 14.49 -13.70
N GLN A 43 -2.65 15.14 -13.06
CA GLN A 43 -1.23 15.00 -13.38
C GLN A 43 -0.72 13.54 -13.42
N PRO A 44 -1.06 12.67 -12.46
CA PRO A 44 -0.56 11.29 -12.47
C PRO A 44 -0.97 10.50 -13.72
N PHE A 45 -2.14 10.79 -14.29
CA PHE A 45 -2.57 10.18 -15.55
C PHE A 45 -1.71 10.65 -16.73
N TYR A 46 -1.40 11.94 -16.80
CA TYR A 46 -0.50 12.46 -17.83
C TYR A 46 0.90 11.89 -17.70
N ASP A 47 1.39 11.70 -16.48
CA ASP A 47 2.70 11.11 -16.23
C ASP A 47 2.76 9.64 -16.70
N VAL A 48 1.74 8.84 -16.39
CA VAL A 48 1.62 7.45 -16.88
C VAL A 48 1.50 7.39 -18.40
N LEU A 49 0.63 8.20 -19.00
CA LEU A 49 0.47 8.26 -20.47
C LEU A 49 1.77 8.66 -21.17
N LYS A 50 2.50 9.63 -20.60
CA LYS A 50 3.83 10.03 -21.07
C LYS A 50 4.82 8.88 -20.99
N LEU A 51 4.85 8.12 -19.90
CA LEU A 51 5.75 6.98 -19.73
C LEU A 51 5.44 5.86 -20.73
N LEU A 52 4.17 5.60 -21.03
CA LEU A 52 3.76 4.62 -22.05
C LEU A 52 4.23 5.00 -23.46
N GLY A 53 4.35 6.29 -23.76
CA GLY A 53 4.88 6.80 -25.03
C GLY A 53 6.41 6.80 -25.14
N LYS A 54 7.15 6.47 -24.08
CA LYS A 54 8.62 6.43 -24.10
C LYS A 54 9.17 5.11 -24.63
N THR A 55 10.42 5.14 -25.08
CA THR A 55 11.17 3.94 -25.49
C THR A 55 11.31 2.95 -24.34
N LYS A 56 11.05 1.68 -24.63
CA LYS A 56 11.27 0.57 -23.69
C LYS A 56 12.78 0.33 -23.56
N MET A 57 13.37 0.78 -22.46
CA MET A 57 14.72 0.37 -22.07
C MET A 57 14.59 -0.66 -20.97
N VAL A 58 14.93 -1.90 -21.30
CA VAL A 58 14.91 -3.05 -20.39
C VAL A 58 16.34 -3.51 -20.25
N VAL A 59 16.80 -3.66 -19.01
CA VAL A 59 18.14 -4.20 -18.75
C VAL A 59 18.11 -5.72 -18.98
N ASN A 60 17.14 -6.41 -18.39
CA ASN A 60 17.03 -7.87 -18.39
C ASN A 60 15.58 -8.34 -18.65
N PRO A 61 15.35 -9.50 -19.30
CA PRO A 61 14.01 -10.10 -19.41
C PRO A 61 13.35 -10.36 -18.04
N TRP A 62 14.14 -10.76 -17.03
CA TRP A 62 13.67 -10.96 -15.66
C TRP A 62 13.07 -9.70 -15.04
N GLN A 63 13.67 -8.53 -15.30
CA GLN A 63 13.18 -7.25 -14.80
C GLN A 63 11.80 -6.90 -15.40
N ALA A 64 11.61 -7.19 -16.69
CA ALA A 64 10.32 -7.00 -17.36
C ALA A 64 9.25 -7.95 -16.80
N LEU A 65 9.59 -9.23 -16.61
CA LEU A 65 8.69 -10.22 -16.00
C LEU A 65 8.25 -9.76 -14.60
N SER A 66 9.19 -9.30 -13.77
CA SER A 66 8.91 -8.76 -12.45
C SER A 66 7.88 -7.63 -12.45
N ALA A 67 7.96 -6.69 -13.41
CA ALA A 67 6.98 -5.61 -13.52
C ALA A 67 5.57 -6.13 -13.86
N TYR A 68 5.47 -7.12 -14.76
CA TYR A 68 4.17 -7.73 -15.11
C TYR A 68 3.58 -8.52 -13.94
N VAL A 69 4.40 -9.29 -13.22
CA VAL A 69 3.94 -10.07 -12.06
C VAL A 69 3.50 -9.15 -10.91
N TYR A 70 4.22 -8.06 -10.66
CA TYR A 70 3.82 -7.06 -9.66
C TYR A 70 2.48 -6.40 -10.00
N LEU A 71 2.24 -6.03 -11.27
CA LEU A 71 0.93 -5.51 -11.67
C LEU A 71 -0.16 -6.60 -11.57
N ALA A 72 0.10 -7.80 -12.08
CA ALA A 72 -0.87 -8.88 -12.09
C ALA A 72 -1.31 -9.29 -10.68
N SER A 73 -0.38 -9.35 -9.73
CA SER A 73 -0.66 -9.61 -8.32
C SER A 73 -1.50 -8.49 -7.70
N ALA A 74 -1.16 -7.21 -7.92
CA ALA A 74 -1.94 -6.09 -7.39
C ALA A 74 -3.38 -6.08 -7.94
N VAL A 75 -3.54 -6.34 -9.25
CA VAL A 75 -4.86 -6.49 -9.90
C VAL A 75 -5.64 -7.67 -9.31
N THR A 76 -4.98 -8.81 -9.12
CA THR A 76 -5.60 -10.02 -8.57
C THR A 76 -6.03 -9.82 -7.12
N SER A 77 -5.22 -9.14 -6.31
CA SER A 77 -5.56 -8.83 -4.92
C SER A 77 -6.80 -7.95 -4.81
N VAL A 78 -6.93 -6.93 -5.66
CA VAL A 78 -8.16 -6.11 -5.72
C VAL A 78 -9.35 -6.94 -6.19
N PHE A 79 -9.18 -7.78 -7.21
CA PHE A 79 -10.23 -8.69 -7.65
C PHE A 79 -10.74 -9.59 -6.50
N ILE A 80 -9.83 -10.20 -5.74
CA ILE A 80 -10.17 -11.07 -4.59
C ILE A 80 -10.87 -10.26 -3.49
N PHE A 81 -10.42 -9.02 -3.23
CA PHE A 81 -11.03 -8.13 -2.24
C PHE A 81 -12.52 -7.87 -2.55
N PHE A 82 -12.83 -7.45 -3.77
CA PHE A 82 -14.21 -7.18 -4.18
C PHE A 82 -15.07 -8.44 -4.39
N MET A 83 -14.44 -9.60 -4.63
CA MET A 83 -15.10 -10.90 -4.53
C MET A 83 -15.44 -11.31 -3.09
N GLN A 84 -15.08 -10.48 -2.10
CA GLN A 84 -15.21 -10.74 -0.67
C GLN A 84 -14.49 -12.05 -0.27
N GLY A 85 -13.28 -12.22 -0.80
CA GLY A 85 -12.43 -13.36 -0.55
C GLY A 85 -11.80 -13.38 0.84
N ASP A 86 -10.77 -14.20 0.99
CA ASP A 86 -10.01 -14.38 2.23
C ASP A 86 -8.87 -13.35 2.32
N LEU A 87 -8.74 -12.67 3.47
CA LEU A 87 -7.70 -11.66 3.71
C LEU A 87 -6.28 -12.21 3.63
N LEU A 88 -6.08 -13.46 4.07
CA LEU A 88 -4.77 -14.12 4.07
C LEU A 88 -4.39 -14.57 2.64
N LEU A 89 -5.37 -14.90 1.80
CA LEU A 89 -5.13 -15.08 0.37
C LEU A 89 -4.68 -13.77 -0.30
N ILE A 90 -5.35 -12.66 -0.01
CA ILE A 90 -4.98 -11.33 -0.51
C ILE A 90 -3.55 -10.97 -0.08
N PHE A 91 -3.22 -11.24 1.19
CA PHE A 91 -1.87 -11.07 1.73
C PHE A 91 -0.82 -11.80 0.90
N PHE A 92 -0.99 -13.11 0.68
CA PHE A 92 0.01 -13.89 -0.06
C PHE A 92 0.16 -13.43 -1.51
N VAL A 93 -0.94 -13.10 -2.19
CA VAL A 93 -0.88 -12.58 -3.56
C VAL A 93 -0.11 -11.25 -3.60
N LEU A 94 -0.38 -10.35 -2.64
CA LEU A 94 0.33 -9.08 -2.52
C LEU A 94 1.83 -9.27 -2.23
N THR A 95 2.18 -10.17 -1.31
CA THR A 95 3.56 -10.50 -0.96
C THR A 95 4.33 -11.08 -2.15
N ILE A 96 3.71 -11.95 -2.95
CA ILE A 96 4.33 -12.43 -4.20
C ILE A 96 4.66 -11.25 -5.11
N GLY A 97 3.71 -10.35 -5.35
CA GLY A 97 3.94 -9.14 -6.14
C GLY A 97 5.13 -8.32 -5.65
N ALA A 98 5.12 -8.05 -4.35
CA ALA A 98 6.14 -7.25 -3.71
C ALA A 98 7.54 -7.93 -3.84
N VAL A 99 7.63 -9.25 -3.63
CA VAL A 99 8.88 -10.00 -3.82
C VAL A 99 9.37 -9.89 -5.27
N PHE A 100 8.48 -10.00 -6.26
CA PHE A 100 8.88 -9.84 -7.66
C PHE A 100 9.38 -8.43 -7.99
N LEU A 101 8.81 -7.39 -7.38
CA LEU A 101 9.32 -6.03 -7.48
C LEU A 101 10.77 -5.94 -6.97
N VAL A 102 11.07 -6.55 -5.81
CA VAL A 102 12.44 -6.63 -5.27
C VAL A 102 13.36 -7.39 -6.21
N VAL A 103 12.95 -8.58 -6.65
CA VAL A 103 13.75 -9.42 -7.56
C VAL A 103 14.08 -8.66 -8.85
N GLY A 104 13.13 -7.87 -9.35
CA GLY A 104 13.34 -7.04 -10.52
C GLY A 104 14.43 -5.99 -10.31
N ALA A 105 14.43 -5.31 -9.15
CA ALA A 105 15.47 -4.37 -8.78
C ALA A 105 16.84 -5.03 -8.52
N LEU A 106 16.87 -6.20 -7.87
CA LEU A 106 18.10 -6.95 -7.61
C LEU A 106 18.71 -7.55 -8.89
N SER A 107 17.89 -7.83 -9.90
CA SER A 107 18.36 -8.41 -11.17
C SER A 107 19.24 -7.45 -11.97
N ALA A 108 19.04 -6.13 -11.81
CA ALA A 108 19.80 -5.14 -12.55
C ALA A 108 21.26 -5.05 -12.01
N PRO A 109 22.28 -4.96 -12.88
CA PRO A 109 23.67 -4.86 -12.51
C PRO A 109 24.03 -3.40 -12.11
N SER A 110 23.31 -2.87 -11.13
CA SER A 110 23.44 -1.50 -10.65
C SER A 110 23.46 -1.47 -9.13
N PRO A 111 24.52 -0.91 -8.49
CA PRO A 111 24.63 -0.88 -7.04
C PRO A 111 23.48 -0.09 -6.39
N TYR A 112 22.98 0.96 -7.05
CA TYR A 112 21.87 1.76 -6.54
C TYR A 112 20.56 0.97 -6.53
N SER A 113 20.30 0.20 -7.58
CA SER A 113 19.13 -0.68 -7.67
C SER A 113 19.17 -1.78 -6.62
N GLN A 114 20.34 -2.39 -6.43
CA GLN A 114 20.51 -3.47 -5.46
C GLN A 114 20.35 -3.00 -4.01
N ILE A 115 20.91 -1.85 -3.65
CA ILE A 115 20.72 -1.25 -2.32
C ILE A 115 19.24 -0.87 -2.11
N GLY A 116 18.57 -0.33 -3.14
CA GLY A 116 17.13 -0.07 -3.11
C GLY A 116 16.32 -1.35 -2.83
N GLY A 117 16.59 -2.42 -3.56
CA GLY A 117 15.96 -3.73 -3.35
C GLY A 117 16.18 -4.30 -1.94
N GLN A 118 17.39 -4.18 -1.40
CA GLN A 118 17.68 -4.60 -0.02
C GLN A 118 16.89 -3.79 1.02
N ARG A 119 16.72 -2.47 0.81
CA ARG A 119 15.92 -1.63 1.72
C ARG A 119 14.43 -1.96 1.65
N GLU A 120 13.90 -2.29 0.47
CA GLU A 120 12.52 -2.78 0.35
C GLU A 120 12.34 -4.10 1.11
N LEU A 121 13.28 -5.05 1.01
CA LEU A 121 13.22 -6.30 1.77
C LEU A 121 13.18 -6.05 3.29
N LEU A 122 13.93 -5.07 3.78
CA LEU A 122 13.89 -4.69 5.19
C LEU A 122 12.52 -4.09 5.58
N GLN A 123 11.90 -3.29 4.70
CA GLN A 123 10.53 -2.81 4.93
C GLN A 123 9.53 -3.96 4.96
N MET A 124 9.61 -4.91 4.02
CA MET A 124 8.75 -6.10 3.98
C MET A 124 8.85 -6.90 5.27
N LEU A 125 10.07 -7.15 5.74
CA LEU A 125 10.31 -7.83 7.01
C LEU A 125 9.64 -7.14 8.20
N ALA A 126 9.48 -5.81 8.15
CA ALA A 126 8.85 -5.04 9.22
C ALA A 126 7.32 -5.05 9.14
N TYR A 127 6.74 -4.79 7.96
CA TYR A 127 5.30 -4.58 7.84
C TYR A 127 4.51 -5.89 7.67
N GLU A 128 5.10 -6.94 7.09
CA GLU A 128 4.37 -8.18 6.82
C GLU A 128 3.87 -8.90 8.08
N PRO A 129 4.69 -9.09 9.14
CA PRO A 129 4.22 -9.68 10.38
C PRO A 129 3.10 -8.86 11.02
N LEU A 130 3.20 -7.53 10.97
CA LEU A 130 2.19 -6.63 11.52
C LEU A 130 0.86 -6.72 10.77
N LEU A 131 0.92 -6.80 9.44
CA LEU A 131 -0.28 -6.95 8.62
C LEU A 131 -0.97 -8.29 8.86
N ILE A 132 -0.21 -9.38 9.05
CA ILE A 132 -0.77 -10.67 9.46
C ILE A 132 -1.45 -10.56 10.82
N LEU A 133 -0.84 -9.90 11.80
CA LEU A 133 -1.44 -9.71 13.13
C LEU A 133 -2.75 -8.93 13.05
N VAL A 134 -2.85 -7.90 12.20
CA VAL A 134 -4.10 -7.18 11.94
C VAL A 134 -5.18 -8.15 11.42
N PHE A 135 -4.85 -9.00 10.45
CA PHE A 135 -5.81 -9.97 9.90
C PHE A 135 -6.21 -11.05 10.91
N VAL A 136 -5.27 -11.54 11.71
CA VAL A 136 -5.55 -12.50 12.78
C VAL A 136 -6.51 -11.88 13.81
N SER A 137 -6.28 -10.64 14.22
CA SER A 137 -7.17 -9.98 15.18
C SER A 137 -8.55 -9.66 14.61
N MET A 138 -8.66 -9.33 13.32
CA MET A 138 -9.97 -9.27 12.65
C MET A 138 -10.69 -10.62 12.69
N ALA A 139 -9.98 -11.71 12.41
CA ALA A 139 -10.56 -13.05 12.42
C ALA A 139 -10.90 -13.54 13.84
N MET A 140 -10.20 -13.09 14.88
CA MET A 140 -10.55 -13.38 16.28
C MET A 140 -11.90 -12.78 16.66
N VAL A 141 -12.19 -11.56 16.19
CA VAL A 141 -13.46 -10.87 16.45
C VAL A 141 -14.59 -11.46 15.60
N THR A 142 -14.37 -11.65 14.29
CA THR A 142 -15.42 -12.03 13.35
C THR A 142 -15.58 -13.55 13.17
N GLY A 143 -14.66 -14.34 13.71
CA GLY A 143 -14.61 -15.80 13.60
C GLY A 143 -14.12 -16.32 12.24
N SER A 144 -13.75 -15.45 11.28
CA SER A 144 -13.31 -15.85 9.95
C SER A 144 -12.38 -14.84 9.28
N PHE A 145 -11.48 -15.33 8.41
CA PHE A 145 -10.64 -14.48 7.56
C PHE A 145 -11.36 -13.95 6.31
N ARG A 146 -12.61 -14.36 6.06
CA ARG A 146 -13.37 -13.91 4.90
C ARG A 146 -13.89 -12.50 5.11
N ILE A 147 -13.73 -11.66 4.08
CA ILE A 147 -14.27 -10.30 4.07
C ILE A 147 -15.78 -10.29 4.30
N THR A 148 -16.52 -11.32 3.83
CA THR A 148 -17.96 -11.43 4.10
C THR A 148 -18.29 -11.40 5.59
N ALA A 149 -17.55 -12.16 6.41
CA ALA A 149 -17.80 -12.22 7.85
C ALA A 149 -17.51 -10.88 8.54
N ILE A 150 -16.55 -10.12 8.00
CA ILE A 150 -16.21 -8.78 8.50
C ILE A 150 -17.29 -7.76 8.14
N LEU A 151 -17.84 -7.82 6.93
CA LEU A 151 -18.92 -6.94 6.50
C LEU A 151 -20.24 -7.23 7.23
N ASP A 152 -20.46 -8.48 7.64
CA ASP A 152 -21.64 -8.91 8.38
C ASP A 152 -21.53 -8.61 9.89
N HIS A 153 -20.38 -8.12 10.37
CA HIS A 153 -20.16 -7.81 11.77
C HIS A 153 -21.02 -6.61 12.22
N PRO A 154 -21.78 -6.70 13.33
CA PRO A 154 -22.80 -5.71 13.68
C PRO A 154 -22.23 -4.37 14.16
N THR A 155 -21.05 -4.37 14.79
CA THR A 155 -20.37 -3.20 15.32
C THR A 155 -19.13 -2.85 14.48
N PRO A 156 -18.77 -1.56 14.35
CA PRO A 156 -17.49 -1.18 13.76
C PRO A 156 -16.32 -1.87 14.48
N LEU A 157 -15.47 -2.57 13.73
CA LEU A 157 -14.27 -3.19 14.30
C LEU A 157 -13.34 -2.17 14.95
N LEU A 158 -13.41 -0.89 14.58
CA LEU A 158 -12.63 0.17 15.22
C LEU A 158 -12.83 0.25 16.74
N TYR A 159 -14.00 -0.14 17.26
CA TYR A 159 -14.28 -0.10 18.70
C TYR A 159 -13.59 -1.22 19.47
N GLU A 160 -13.44 -2.39 18.84
CA GLU A 160 -12.83 -3.57 19.45
C GLU A 160 -11.33 -3.65 19.11
N LEU A 161 -10.93 -3.11 17.95
CA LEU A 161 -9.59 -3.19 17.41
C LEU A 161 -8.90 -1.82 17.17
N PRO A 162 -9.03 -0.80 18.05
CA PRO A 162 -8.49 0.54 17.78
C PRO A 162 -6.96 0.55 17.66
N LEU A 163 -6.25 -0.26 18.43
CA LEU A 163 -4.78 -0.32 18.33
C LEU A 163 -4.33 -1.05 17.05
N MET A 164 -5.12 -2.01 16.53
CA MET A 164 -4.79 -2.66 15.27
C MET A 164 -4.97 -1.71 14.09
N PHE A 165 -5.89 -0.77 14.21
CA PHE A 165 -6.03 0.30 13.23
C PHE A 165 -4.79 1.20 13.19
N LEU A 166 -4.20 1.52 14.35
CA LEU A 166 -2.93 2.24 14.42
C LEU A 166 -1.78 1.43 13.81
N VAL A 167 -1.72 0.12 14.08
CA VAL A 167 -0.75 -0.78 13.44
C VAL A 167 -0.93 -0.77 11.92
N LEU A 168 -2.16 -0.84 11.42
CA LEU A 168 -2.46 -0.73 9.99
C LEU A 168 -2.02 0.63 9.43
N GLY A 169 -2.12 1.72 10.20
CA GLY A 169 -1.59 3.03 9.83
C GLY A 169 -0.07 3.01 9.57
N TYR A 170 0.72 2.32 10.40
CA TYR A 170 2.15 2.13 10.12
C TYR A 170 2.38 1.36 8.82
N VAL A 171 1.63 0.28 8.60
CA VAL A 171 1.71 -0.52 7.37
C VAL A 171 1.35 0.32 6.15
N LEU A 172 0.30 1.13 6.25
CA LEU A 172 -0.19 2.02 5.21
C LEU A 172 0.90 3.05 4.83
N THR A 173 1.53 3.72 5.81
CA THR A 173 2.60 4.69 5.53
C THR A 173 3.81 4.06 4.84
N ILE A 174 4.17 2.83 5.22
CA ILE A 174 5.24 2.07 4.54
C ILE A 174 4.83 1.72 3.11
N LYS A 175 3.60 1.22 2.90
CA LYS A 175 3.09 0.81 1.58
C LYS A 175 2.90 1.99 0.63
N LEU A 176 2.51 3.17 1.13
CA LEU A 176 2.46 4.40 0.34
C LEU A 176 3.84 4.97 0.02
N ARG A 177 4.91 4.42 0.60
CA ARG A 177 6.30 4.88 0.41
C ARG A 177 6.45 6.36 0.78
N LYS A 178 5.86 6.72 1.92
CA LYS A 178 5.79 8.08 2.46
C LYS A 178 6.74 8.24 3.64
N SER A 179 7.22 9.48 3.86
CA SER A 179 7.98 9.82 5.06
C SER A 179 7.11 9.54 6.30
N PRO A 180 7.68 8.99 7.38
CA PRO A 180 9.11 8.78 7.65
C PRO A 180 9.70 7.47 7.13
N PHE A 181 8.92 6.62 6.46
CA PHE A 181 9.28 5.26 6.10
C PHE A 181 9.64 5.06 4.63
N ASP A 182 9.90 6.12 3.87
CA ASP A 182 10.24 6.13 2.44
C ASP A 182 11.70 5.68 2.13
N ILE A 183 12.27 4.74 2.91
CA ILE A 183 13.70 4.38 2.81
C ILE A 183 14.09 3.67 1.50
N SER A 184 13.14 2.93 0.94
CA SER A 184 13.36 2.05 -0.21
C SER A 184 13.11 2.77 -1.53
N ALA A 185 11.93 3.35 -1.69
CA ALA A 185 11.52 4.11 -2.84
C ALA A 185 10.67 5.29 -2.36
N SER A 186 10.66 6.34 -3.17
CA SER A 186 10.01 7.61 -2.87
C SER A 186 9.56 8.25 -4.18
N GLN A 187 8.49 9.04 -4.14
CA GLN A 187 8.03 9.75 -5.34
C GLN A 187 9.08 10.78 -5.83
N HIS A 188 9.81 11.38 -4.88
CA HIS A 188 10.91 12.30 -5.12
C HIS A 188 12.24 11.57 -5.07
N ALA A 189 13.13 11.89 -6.01
CA ALA A 189 14.46 11.32 -5.96
C ALA A 189 15.25 11.91 -4.78
N HIS A 190 15.66 11.07 -3.82
CA HIS A 190 16.43 11.53 -2.68
C HIS A 190 17.93 11.51 -2.96
N GLN A 191 18.66 12.33 -2.22
CA GLN A 191 20.11 12.47 -2.34
C GLN A 191 20.88 11.20 -1.96
N GLU A 192 20.30 10.32 -1.14
CA GLU A 192 20.94 9.05 -0.75
C GLU A 192 20.88 7.97 -1.84
N ILE A 193 19.68 7.77 -2.40
CA ILE A 193 19.42 6.77 -3.44
C ILE A 193 18.40 7.39 -4.38
N VAL A 194 18.73 7.46 -5.68
CA VAL A 194 18.00 8.23 -6.69
C VAL A 194 16.51 7.89 -6.69
N ARG A 195 16.09 6.69 -7.08
CA ARG A 195 14.67 6.29 -7.05
C ARG A 195 14.45 4.90 -6.45
N GLY A 196 15.46 4.42 -5.71
CA GLY A 196 15.37 3.14 -5.03
C GLY A 196 15.22 1.95 -5.97
N VAL A 197 14.27 1.10 -5.62
CA VAL A 197 13.80 -0.06 -6.41
C VAL A 197 13.35 0.30 -7.83
N LEU A 198 12.94 1.55 -8.06
CA LEU A 198 12.44 2.02 -9.35
C LEU A 198 13.55 2.56 -10.28
N THR A 199 14.81 2.63 -9.83
CA THR A 199 15.89 3.35 -10.52
C THR A 199 16.14 2.83 -11.95
N GLU A 200 16.10 1.51 -12.15
CA GLU A 200 16.43 0.87 -13.43
C GLU A 200 15.21 0.65 -14.33
N TYR A 201 14.02 1.06 -13.88
CA TYR A 201 12.80 0.93 -14.65
C TYR A 201 12.57 2.15 -15.53
N SER A 202 12.33 1.93 -16.82
CA SER A 202 12.15 3.00 -17.80
C SER A 202 10.89 2.83 -18.64
N GLY A 203 10.36 3.98 -19.08
CA GLY A 203 9.23 4.08 -20.00
C GLY A 203 8.03 3.22 -19.58
N PRO A 204 7.52 2.33 -20.44
CA PRO A 204 6.32 1.55 -20.15
C PRO A 204 6.42 0.66 -18.91
N HIS A 205 7.60 0.11 -18.59
CA HIS A 205 7.72 -0.73 -17.39
C HIS A 205 7.58 0.09 -16.11
N LEU A 206 8.13 1.31 -16.09
CA LEU A 206 7.91 2.23 -14.97
C LEU A 206 6.42 2.61 -14.85
N ALA A 207 5.73 2.81 -15.98
CA ALA A 207 4.29 3.06 -15.99
C ALA A 207 3.49 1.91 -15.36
N LEU A 208 3.85 0.65 -15.65
CA LEU A 208 3.22 -0.52 -15.05
C LEU A 208 3.40 -0.55 -13.52
N LEU A 209 4.59 -0.19 -13.02
CA LEU A 209 4.87 -0.12 -11.59
C LEU A 209 4.07 0.99 -10.88
N GLU A 210 3.93 2.16 -11.51
CA GLU A 210 3.11 3.26 -10.98
C GLU A 210 1.62 2.87 -10.92
N ILE A 211 1.11 2.20 -11.97
CA ILE A 211 -0.27 1.67 -11.97
C ILE A 211 -0.44 0.59 -10.89
N ALA A 212 0.50 -0.35 -10.78
CA ALA A 212 0.47 -1.39 -9.75
C ALA A 212 0.45 -0.78 -8.34
N HIS A 213 1.24 0.28 -8.12
CA HIS A 213 1.22 1.02 -6.86
C HIS A 213 -0.15 1.67 -6.59
N TRP A 214 -0.84 2.21 -7.60
CA TRP A 214 -2.22 2.70 -7.43
C TRP A 214 -3.19 1.60 -6.98
N PHE A 215 -3.05 0.37 -7.52
CA PHE A 215 -3.82 -0.78 -7.05
C PHE A 215 -3.52 -1.12 -5.59
N GLU A 216 -2.24 -1.13 -5.19
CA GLU A 216 -1.86 -1.39 -3.80
C GLU A 216 -2.42 -0.33 -2.84
N VAL A 217 -2.31 0.95 -3.18
CA VAL A 217 -2.84 2.04 -2.33
C VAL A 217 -4.34 1.89 -2.12
N VAL A 218 -5.09 1.65 -3.20
CA VAL A 218 -6.55 1.44 -3.11
C VAL A 218 -6.88 0.18 -2.32
N LEU A 219 -6.10 -0.89 -2.45
CA LEU A 219 -6.30 -2.12 -1.68
C LEU A 219 -6.09 -1.91 -0.18
N VAL A 220 -5.00 -1.25 0.23
CA VAL A 220 -4.73 -1.03 1.66
C VAL A 220 -5.75 -0.05 2.26
N LEU A 221 -6.17 0.99 1.53
CA LEU A 221 -7.31 1.82 1.93
C LEU A 221 -8.61 1.01 1.99
N GLY A 222 -8.81 0.05 1.09
CA GLY A 222 -9.91 -0.91 1.15
C GLY A 222 -9.87 -1.74 2.45
N ILE A 223 -8.71 -2.21 2.87
CA ILE A 223 -8.54 -2.90 4.17
C ILE A 223 -8.85 -1.95 5.33
N CYS A 224 -8.42 -0.68 5.29
CA CYS A 224 -8.79 0.33 6.29
C CYS A 224 -10.31 0.51 6.38
N SER A 225 -11.02 0.47 5.24
CA SER A 225 -12.47 0.62 5.20
C SER A 225 -13.23 -0.47 5.98
N LEU A 226 -12.64 -1.67 6.10
CA LEU A 226 -13.23 -2.79 6.85
C LEU A 226 -13.41 -2.46 8.33
N PHE A 227 -12.62 -1.54 8.90
CA PHE A 227 -12.74 -1.16 10.31
C PHE A 227 -14.04 -0.41 10.64
N PHE A 228 -14.69 0.17 9.64
CA PHE A 228 -15.95 0.92 9.80
C PHE A 228 -17.00 0.53 8.77
N ALA A 229 -16.99 -0.73 8.34
CA ALA A 229 -17.86 -1.24 7.26
C ALA A 229 -19.37 -1.12 7.55
N THR A 230 -19.79 -0.89 8.79
CA THR A 230 -21.20 -0.81 9.19
C THR A 230 -21.96 0.39 8.61
N SER A 231 -21.26 1.48 8.24
CA SER A 231 -21.91 2.66 7.66
C SER A 231 -21.09 3.28 6.53
N ALA A 232 -21.74 3.57 5.41
CA ALA A 232 -21.07 4.14 4.23
C ALA A 232 -20.45 5.52 4.52
N LEU A 233 -21.16 6.38 5.27
CA LEU A 233 -20.64 7.68 5.68
C LEU A 233 -19.43 7.54 6.61
N GLY A 234 -19.48 6.60 7.55
CA GLY A 234 -18.36 6.33 8.45
C GLY A 234 -17.12 5.84 7.72
N VAL A 235 -17.28 4.97 6.70
CA VAL A 235 -16.18 4.57 5.82
C VAL A 235 -15.55 5.78 5.12
N VAL A 236 -16.36 6.64 4.51
CA VAL A 236 -15.85 7.82 3.77
C VAL A 236 -15.08 8.76 4.71
N ILE A 237 -15.62 9.02 5.90
CA ILE A 237 -14.97 9.87 6.90
C ILE A 237 -13.66 9.22 7.36
N LEU A 238 -13.67 7.93 7.70
CA LEU A 238 -12.49 7.21 8.15
C LEU A 238 -11.38 7.29 7.09
N LEU A 239 -11.68 6.98 5.83
CA LEU A 239 -10.70 7.00 4.74
C LEU A 239 -10.17 8.41 4.45
N ALA A 240 -11.04 9.42 4.47
CA ALA A 240 -10.63 10.80 4.26
C ALA A 240 -9.69 11.27 5.38
N VAL A 241 -10.02 10.96 6.64
CA VAL A 241 -9.20 11.29 7.80
C VAL A 241 -7.87 10.54 7.76
N THR A 242 -7.88 9.23 7.49
CA THR A 242 -6.65 8.44 7.43
C THR A 242 -5.73 8.95 6.34
N TYR A 243 -6.24 9.15 5.13
CA TYR A 243 -5.44 9.59 4.01
C TYR A 243 -4.88 11.00 4.23
N PHE A 244 -5.68 11.91 4.80
CA PHE A 244 -5.22 13.23 5.18
C PHE A 244 -4.13 13.18 6.27
N LEU A 245 -4.31 12.35 7.30
CA LEU A 245 -3.30 12.16 8.35
C LEU A 245 -1.99 11.62 7.80
N GLU A 246 -2.02 10.70 6.83
CA GLU A 246 -0.81 10.21 6.19
C GLU A 246 -0.08 11.29 5.40
N ILE A 247 -0.81 12.11 4.63
CA ILE A 247 -0.22 13.24 3.90
C ILE A 247 0.37 14.25 4.90
N LEU A 248 -0.30 14.47 6.03
CA LEU A 248 0.22 15.33 7.09
C LEU A 248 1.51 14.76 7.70
N ILE A 249 1.53 13.46 8.01
CA ILE A 249 2.72 12.77 8.54
C ILE A 249 3.88 12.88 7.56
N ASP A 250 3.65 12.66 6.27
CA ASP A 250 4.66 12.78 5.21
C ASP A 250 5.31 14.18 5.17
N ASN A 251 4.51 15.24 5.36
CA ASN A 251 4.98 16.62 5.29
C ASN A 251 5.61 17.13 6.58
N VAL A 252 5.25 16.57 7.75
CA VAL A 252 5.73 17.04 9.06
C VAL A 252 6.92 16.22 9.55
N MET A 253 6.97 14.92 9.24
CA MET A 253 8.00 14.02 9.74
C MET A 253 9.24 14.02 8.86
N ALA A 254 10.40 13.97 9.51
CA ALA A 254 11.66 13.72 8.83
C ALA A 254 11.82 12.23 8.53
N ARG A 255 12.49 11.94 7.42
CA ARG A 255 12.85 10.59 7.01
C ARG A 255 13.64 9.86 8.10
N MET A 256 13.23 8.63 8.40
CA MET A 256 13.93 7.77 9.35
C MET A 256 15.00 6.92 8.66
N THR A 257 16.07 6.63 9.39
CA THR A 257 17.05 5.62 8.96
C THR A 257 16.45 4.22 9.08
N TRP A 258 16.89 3.29 8.23
CA TRP A 258 16.38 1.92 8.22
C TRP A 258 16.45 1.22 9.60
N ARG A 259 17.50 1.48 10.40
CA ARG A 259 17.66 0.91 11.75
C ARG A 259 16.57 1.39 12.71
N TRP A 260 16.27 2.69 12.66
CA TRP A 260 15.25 3.30 13.50
C TRP A 260 13.84 2.92 13.05
N MET A 261 13.61 2.84 11.73
CA MET A 261 12.36 2.32 11.19
C MET A 261 12.10 0.90 11.68
N LEU A 262 13.04 -0.04 11.48
CA LEU A 262 12.85 -1.44 11.88
C LEU A 262 12.56 -1.55 13.37
N ARG A 263 13.33 -0.83 14.21
CA ARG A 263 13.13 -0.83 15.66
C ARG A 263 11.76 -0.26 16.00
N SER A 264 11.42 0.94 15.55
CA SER A 264 10.16 1.59 15.92
C SER A 264 8.93 0.84 15.42
N VAL A 265 8.90 0.44 14.15
CA VAL A 265 7.75 -0.24 13.54
C VAL A 265 7.53 -1.59 14.21
N LEU A 266 8.58 -2.39 14.40
CA LEU A 266 8.42 -3.69 15.04
C LEU A 266 8.13 -3.56 16.54
N THR A 267 8.84 -2.72 17.29
CA THR A 267 8.59 -2.62 18.74
C THR A 267 7.21 -2.03 19.02
N VAL A 268 6.88 -0.89 18.43
CA VAL A 268 5.58 -0.23 18.65
C VAL A 268 4.46 -1.07 18.06
N GLY A 269 4.62 -1.55 16.83
CA GLY A 269 3.62 -2.38 16.16
C GLY A 269 3.32 -3.66 16.92
N LEU A 270 4.35 -4.39 17.37
CA LEU A 270 4.16 -5.61 18.15
C LEU A 270 3.54 -5.32 19.52
N ILE A 271 3.99 -4.28 20.24
CA ILE A 271 3.39 -3.92 21.53
C ILE A 271 1.91 -3.57 21.37
N LEU A 272 1.57 -2.69 20.43
CA LEU A 272 0.17 -2.32 20.16
C LEU A 272 -0.66 -3.55 19.79
N SER A 273 -0.11 -4.45 18.97
CA SER A 273 -0.81 -5.65 18.57
C SER A 273 -1.06 -6.61 19.74
N LEU A 274 -0.06 -6.84 20.59
CA LEU A 274 -0.16 -7.72 21.75
C LEU A 274 -1.14 -7.16 22.78
N VAL A 275 -1.08 -5.86 23.06
CA VAL A 275 -2.00 -5.19 23.99
C VAL A 275 -3.45 -5.34 23.53
N ASN A 276 -3.72 -5.19 22.23
CA ASN A 276 -5.07 -5.35 21.71
C ASN A 276 -5.55 -6.81 21.79
N ILE A 277 -4.72 -7.76 21.39
CA ILE A 277 -5.05 -9.19 21.47
C ILE A 277 -5.32 -9.61 22.92
N LEU A 278 -4.52 -9.13 23.87
CA LEU A 278 -4.76 -9.36 25.29
C LEU A 278 -6.05 -8.72 25.77
N TRP A 279 -6.38 -7.52 25.29
CA TRP A 279 -7.64 -6.87 25.62
C TRP A 279 -8.84 -7.68 25.15
N LEU A 280 -8.82 -8.21 23.92
CA LEU A 280 -9.87 -9.10 23.40
C LEU A 280 -10.03 -10.39 24.20
N TYR A 281 -8.96 -10.89 24.84
CA TYR A 281 -9.03 -12.11 25.65
C TYR A 281 -9.58 -11.84 27.07
N VAL A 282 -9.43 -10.61 27.57
CA VAL A 282 -9.85 -10.23 28.92
C VAL A 282 -11.26 -9.63 28.95
N ALA A 283 -11.67 -8.96 27.87
CA ALA A 283 -13.00 -8.35 27.70
C ALA A 283 -14.08 -9.41 27.41
#